data_AF-A0A971BQW1-F1
#
_entry.id   AF-A0A971BQW1-F1
#
_cell.length_a   1.000
_cell.length_b   1.000
_cell.length_c   1.000
_cell.angle_alpha   90.00
_cell.angle_beta   90.00
_cell.angle_gamma   90.00
#
_symmetry.space_group_name_H-M   'P 1'
#
loop_
_entity.id
_entity.type
_entity.pdbx_description
1 polymer ?
#
loop_
_entity_poly.entity_id
_entity_poly.type
_entity_poly.pdbx_seq_one_letter_code
_entity_poly.pdbx_strand_id
1 'polypeptide(L)' 'MTNAVLITIGLAILVMVGWIAKGFFLAASIPILLRILVGIVIVGSVILLGIVIKDKLKQDKKDDFKGVDR' A
#
# COMPACT_ATOMS: atom_id res chain seq x y z
N MET A 1 15.28 -3.58 -13.97
CA MET A 1 14.29 -2.66 -14.63
C MET A 1 12.85 -2.98 -14.24
N THR A 2 12.46 -4.25 -14.09
CA THR A 2 11.08 -4.69 -13.79
C THR A 2 10.54 -4.20 -12.44
N ASN A 3 11.35 -4.20 -11.38
CA ASN A 3 10.89 -3.81 -10.04
C ASN A 3 10.48 -2.33 -9.95
N ALA A 4 11.23 -1.44 -10.60
CA ALA A 4 10.92 -0.01 -10.60
C ALA A 4 9.60 0.29 -11.30
N VAL A 5 9.33 -0.39 -12.42
CA VAL A 5 8.08 -0.28 -13.19
C VAL A 5 6.89 -0.79 -12.38
N LEU A 6 7.02 -1.93 -11.72
CA LEU A 6 5.96 -2.49 -10.86
C LEU A 6 5.64 -1.57 -9.68
N ILE A 7 6.66 -0.96 -9.05
CA ILE A 7 6.47 0.01 -7.97
C ILE A 7 5.72 1.25 -8.49
N THR A 8 6.08 1.77 -9.67
CA THR A 8 5.41 2.96 -10.24
C THR A 8 3.96 2.67 -10.63
N ILE A 9 3.68 1.49 -11.19
CA ILE A 9 2.31 1.06 -11.51
C ILE A 9 1.48 0.92 -10.22
N GLY A 10 2.04 0.28 -9.19
CA GLY A 10 1.38 0.17 -7.89
C GLY A 10 1.09 1.53 -7.27
N LEU A 11 2.04 2.46 -7.36
CA LEU A 11 1.88 3.83 -6.86
C LEU A 11 0.79 4.60 -7.64
N ALA A 12 0.76 4.46 -8.97
CA ALA A 12 -0.24 5.11 -9.82
C ALA A 12 -1.66 4.62 -9.49
N ILE A 13 -1.83 3.31 -9.29
CA ILE A 13 -3.11 2.73 -8.86
C ILE A 13 -3.50 3.27 -7.49
N LEU A 14 -2.56 3.33 -6.54
CA LEU A 14 -2.83 3.84 -5.19
C LEU A 14 -3.30 5.31 -5.22
N VAL A 15 -2.67 6.14 -6.04
CA VAL A 15 -3.06 7.55 -6.23
C VAL A 15 -4.44 7.65 -6.88
N MET A 16 -4.71 6.84 -7.91
CA MET A 16 -5.99 6.86 -8.61
C MET A 16 -7.15 6.43 -7.71
N VAL A 17 -6.96 5.39 -6.90
CA VAL A 17 -7.94 4.95 -5.89
C VAL A 17 -8.16 6.04 -4.85
N GLY A 18 -7.09 6.69 -4.36
CA GLY A 18 -7.20 7.80 -3.42
C GLY A 18 -8.00 8.98 -3.97
N TRP A 19 -7.81 9.31 -5.26
CA TRP A 19 -8.55 10.39 -5.91
C TRP A 19 -10.04 10.07 -6.05
N ILE A 20 -10.40 8.85 -6.44
CA ILE A 20 -11.80 8.41 -6.55
C ILE A 20 -12.45 8.38 -5.16
N ALA A 21 -11.74 7.84 -4.17
CA ALA A 21 -12.21 7.78 -2.80
C ALA A 21 -12.52 9.16 -2.22
N LYS A 22 -11.76 10.22 -2.59
CA LYS A 22 -12.02 11.60 -2.16
C LYS A 22 -13.47 12.04 -2.42
N GLY A 23 -14.08 11.63 -3.54
CA GLY A 23 -15.49 11.93 -3.83
C GLY A 23 -16.46 11.31 -2.82
N PHE A 24 -16.19 10.08 -2.39
CA PHE A 24 -16.95 9.37 -1.36
C PHE A 24 -16.79 10.02 0.02
N PHE A 25 -15.58 10.47 0.37
CA PHE A 25 -15.34 11.13 1.66
C PHE A 25 -15.88 12.57 1.73
N LEU A 26 -16.08 13.24 0.60
CA LEU A 26 -16.57 14.62 0.54
C LEU A 26 -18.09 14.73 0.29
N ALA A 27 -18.75 13.70 -0.22
CA ALA A 27 -20.16 13.76 -0.54
C ALA A 27 -21.03 13.87 0.72
N ALA A 28 -21.64 15.03 0.95
CA ALA A 28 -22.47 15.36 2.11
C ALA A 28 -23.63 14.36 2.38
N SER A 29 -24.07 13.64 1.36
CA SER A 29 -25.10 12.59 1.43
C SER A 29 -24.67 11.33 2.18
N ILE A 30 -23.37 11.10 2.34
CA ILE A 30 -22.86 9.89 3.00
C ILE A 30 -22.71 10.15 4.51
N PRO A 31 -23.35 9.34 5.38
CA PRO A 31 -23.21 9.44 6.82
C PRO A 31 -21.75 9.41 7.29
N ILE A 32 -21.40 10.29 8.23
CA ILE A 32 -20.04 10.40 8.79
C ILE A 32 -19.53 9.07 9.35
N LEU A 33 -20.40 8.30 10.00
CA LEU A 33 -20.06 6.98 10.55
C LEU A 33 -19.55 6.03 9.46
N LEU A 34 -20.20 5.98 8.30
CA LEU A 34 -19.78 5.12 7.18
C LEU A 34 -18.46 5.56 6.58
N ARG A 35 -18.21 6.88 6.48
CA ARG A 35 -16.93 7.41 6.01
C ARG A 35 -15.79 6.97 6.91
N ILE A 36 -15.95 7.11 8.23
CA ILE A 36 -14.92 6.73 9.20
C ILE A 36 -14.66 5.22 9.15
N LEU A 37 -15.70 4.40 9.06
CA LEU A 37 -15.57 2.94 8.99
C LEU A 37 -14.76 2.50 7.76
N VAL A 38 -15.11 3.03 6.59
CA VAL A 38 -14.39 2.77 5.33
C VAL A 38 -12.95 3.31 5.40
N GLY A 39 -12.76 4.49 6.00
CA GLY A 39 -11.44 5.08 6.22
C GLY A 39 -10.52 4.17 7.04
N ILE A 40 -11.02 3.61 8.14
CA ILE A 40 -10.25 2.69 9.00
C ILE A 40 -9.80 1.46 8.21
N VAL A 41 -10.70 0.86 7.42
CA VAL A 41 -10.38 -0.32 6.61
C VAL A 41 -9.31 0.00 5.57
N ILE A 42 -9.45 1.11 4.83
CA ILE A 42 -8.48 1.52 3.81
C ILE A 42 -7.11 1.78 4.42
N VAL A 43 -7.06 2.54 5.53
CA VAL A 43 -5.80 2.83 6.23
C VAL A 43 -5.15 1.54 6.72
N GLY A 44 -5.93 0.63 7.31
CA GLY A 44 -5.46 -0.68 7.73
C GLY A 44 -4.85 -1.48 6.58
N SER A 45 -5.52 -1.55 5.42
CA SER A 45 -5.00 -2.24 4.24
C SER A 45 -3.70 -1.62 3.70
N VAL A 46 -3.59 -0.29 3.67
CA VAL A 46 -2.38 0.40 3.20
C VAL A 46 -1.19 0.12 4.14
N ILE A 47 -1.42 0.15 5.46
CA ILE A 47 -0.39 -0.19 6.44
C ILE A 47 0.08 -1.63 6.26
N LEU A 48 -0.85 -2.57 6.10
CA LEU A 48 -0.52 -3.99 5.91
C LEU A 48 0.32 -4.20 4.64
N LEU A 49 -0.07 -3.57 3.54
CA LEU A 49 0.69 -3.59 2.28
C LEU A 49 2.10 -3.03 2.45
N GLY A 50 2.24 -1.90 3.15
CA GLY A 50 3.54 -1.30 3.45
C GLY A 50 4.44 -2.23 4.28
N ILE A 51 3.88 -2.93 5.27
CA ILE A 51 4.59 -3.92 6.08
C ILE A 51 5.05 -5.09 5.20
N VAL A 52 4.17 -5.66 4.38
CA VAL A 52 4.51 -6.78 3.49
C VAL A 52 5.64 -6.41 2.52
N ILE A 53 5.59 -5.22 1.93
CA ILE A 53 6.66 -4.72 1.04
C ILE A 53 7.96 -4.57 1.84
N LYS A 54 7.91 -3.97 3.03
CA LYS A 54 9.07 -3.79 3.90
C LYS A 54 9.70 -5.12 4.33
N ASP A 55 8.88 -6.10 4.68
CA ASP A 55 9.35 -7.42 5.08
C ASP A 55 9.98 -8.16 3.91
N LYS A 56 9.38 -8.09 2.71
CA LYS A 56 9.96 -8.66 1.50
C LYS A 56 11.31 -8.02 1.15
N LEU A 57 11.41 -6.69 1.20
CA LEU A 57 12.69 -5.98 0.98
C LEU A 57 13.76 -6.35 2.02
N LYS A 58 13.36 -6.60 3.27
CA LYS A 58 14.26 -7.02 4.34
C LYS A 58 14.71 -8.47 4.18
N GLN A 59 13.85 -9.34 3.65
CA GLN A 59 14.15 -10.73 3.32
C GLN A 59 15.12 -10.81 2.13
N ASP A 60 14.85 -10.08 1.05
CA ASP A 60 15.73 -10.01 -0.13
C ASP A 60 17.16 -9.55 0.25
N LYS A 61 17.28 -8.62 1.21
CA LYS A 61 18.58 -8.17 1.75
C LYS A 61 19.30 -9.21 2.62
N LYS A 62 18.58 -10.16 3.22
CA LYS A 62 19.16 -11.23 4.04
C LYS A 62 19.61 -12.41 3.19
N ASP A 63 18.90 -12.69 2.09
CA ASP A 63 19.26 -13.78 1.18
C ASP A 63 20.52 -13.48 0.34
N ASP A 64 20.88 -12.20 0.14
CA ASP A 64 22.12 -11.78 -0.53
C ASP A 64 23.38 -11.97 0.35
N PHE A 65 23.22 -12.16 1.67
CA PHE A 65 24.28 -12.57 2.59
C PHE A 65 24.29 -14.09 2.80
N LYS A 66 24.49 -14.85 1.72
CA LYS A 66 24.97 -16.24 1.76
C LYS A 66 26.44 -16.37 1.37
N GLY A 67 27.24 -15.37 1.71
CA GLY A 67 28.69 -15.51 1.79
C GLY A 67 29.10 -16.06 3.16
N VAL A 68 28.92 -17.37 3.39
CA VAL A 68 29.77 -18.14 4.33
C VAL A 68 30.04 -19.52 3.72
N ASP A 69 31.33 -19.71 3.46
CA ASP A 69 32.12 -20.94 3.32
C ASP A 69 31.37 -22.28 3.29
N ARG A 70 31.55 -22.97 2.17
CA ARG A 70 32.08 -24.34 2.18
C ARG A 70 32.90 -24.62 0.93
#